data_AF-A0A1V5FUC7-F1
#
_entry.id   AF-A0A1V5FUC7-F1
#
_cell.length_a   1.000
_cell.length_b   1.000
_cell.length_c   1.000
_cell.angle_alpha   90.00
_cell.angle_beta   90.00
_cell.angle_gamma   90.00
#
_symmetry.space_group_name_H-M   'P 1'
#
loop_
_entity.id
_entity.type
_entity.pdbx_description
1 polymer ?
#
loop_
_entity_poly.entity_id
_entity_poly.type
_entity_poly.pdbx_seq_one_letter_code
_entity_poly.pdbx_strand_id
1 'polypeptide(L)'
;MIGSANDPELANMISGGTSSGITLDNVAGGNTVAGNLIGFAADGIAGLGNGANGINIFNSPSNLVEYNYVGYNQQDGVGISGIGSTNNTVVYNLIGKSAYFSLSEDAGNLGDGVEVGFGATNTFVGASESGTAGGNIVANNDGAGVRVSGLGSTFASRTRVLANTMYANTGLDIDLGSAGPTANVATNPGNAPNHAQNYPELSAAQLQVTSGGSQILVDGSLHSAPNATFRIDVYWDFACGGEAGDRGEAYDDIGHAEAFTDASGNATFQFGLSTAHTTPGAVSATATNAIGETSEIGNCIAVSTSPSGLPIFANGFE
;
A
#
# COMPACT_ATOMS: atom_id res chain seq x y z
N MET A 1 6.67 20.25 15.21
CA MET A 1 5.41 19.47 15.31
C MET A 1 4.29 20.37 14.82
N ILE A 2 3.44 19.84 13.94
CA ILE A 2 2.25 20.50 13.40
C ILE A 2 1.06 19.59 13.78
N GLY A 3 0.24 20.05 14.72
CA GLY A 3 -0.86 19.28 15.30
C GLY A 3 -0.44 18.32 16.41
N SER A 4 -1.25 17.30 16.70
CA SER A 4 -1.05 16.29 17.74
C SER A 4 -1.80 15.00 17.41
N ALA A 5 -1.19 13.84 17.63
CA ALA A 5 -1.85 12.53 17.47
C ALA A 5 -2.83 12.20 18.62
N ASN A 6 -2.65 12.84 19.78
CA ASN A 6 -3.34 12.46 21.03
C ASN A 6 -4.27 13.55 21.57
N ASP A 7 -4.42 14.65 20.84
CA ASP A 7 -5.23 15.77 21.27
C ASP A 7 -5.96 16.38 20.06
N PRO A 8 -7.24 16.01 19.84
CA PRO A 8 -8.04 16.57 18.76
C PRO A 8 -8.22 18.09 18.85
N GLU A 9 -8.08 18.70 20.03
CA GLU A 9 -8.18 20.17 20.17
C GLU A 9 -6.97 20.89 19.54
N LEU A 10 -5.88 20.17 19.28
CA LEU A 10 -4.69 20.68 18.59
C LEU A 10 -4.72 20.39 17.07
N ALA A 11 -5.80 19.81 16.55
CA ALA A 11 -5.95 19.58 15.12
C ALA A 11 -5.99 20.91 14.35
N ASN A 12 -5.11 21.08 13.37
CA ASN A 12 -5.17 22.21 12.47
C ASN A 12 -6.11 21.89 11.30
N MET A 13 -6.90 22.87 10.88
CA MET A 13 -7.63 22.83 9.61
C MET A 13 -6.85 23.63 8.56
N ILE A 14 -6.41 22.96 7.50
CA ILE A 14 -5.52 23.54 6.48
C ILE A 14 -6.11 23.28 5.09
N SER A 15 -6.76 24.30 4.54
CA SER A 15 -7.52 24.20 3.28
C SER A 15 -7.75 25.55 2.61
N GLY A 16 -8.17 25.53 1.34
CA GLY A 16 -8.47 26.70 0.51
C GLY A 16 -7.23 27.43 -0.04
N GLY A 17 -6.03 26.89 0.17
CA GLY A 17 -4.79 27.46 -0.34
C GLY A 17 -4.57 27.19 -1.83
N THR A 18 -3.75 28.01 -2.49
CA THR A 18 -3.37 27.81 -3.91
C THR A 18 -2.12 26.94 -4.10
N SER A 19 -1.48 26.52 -3.02
CA SER A 19 -0.30 25.65 -3.01
C SER A 19 -0.59 24.41 -2.16
N SER A 20 0.43 23.67 -1.74
CA SER A 20 0.25 22.56 -0.82
C SER A 20 -0.21 23.03 0.56
N GLY A 21 -1.01 22.23 1.26
CA GLY A 21 -1.49 22.57 2.59
C GLY A 21 -0.34 22.74 3.59
N ILE A 22 0.48 21.70 3.73
CA ILE A 22 1.71 21.70 4.54
C ILE A 22 2.89 21.44 3.63
N THR A 23 3.98 22.22 3.77
CA THR A 23 5.25 21.95 3.09
C THR A 23 6.39 21.78 4.11
N LEU A 24 7.10 20.66 4.01
CA LEU A 24 8.31 20.35 4.74
C LEU A 24 9.50 20.38 3.77
N ASP A 25 10.18 21.51 3.71
CA ASP A 25 11.39 21.74 2.90
C ASP A 25 12.53 22.21 3.81
N ASN A 26 13.14 21.26 4.50
CA ASN A 26 14.18 21.51 5.49
C ASN A 26 15.17 20.35 5.52
N VAL A 27 16.42 20.63 5.16
CA VAL A 27 17.51 19.64 5.16
C VAL A 27 17.81 19.04 6.54
N ALA A 28 17.44 19.72 7.63
CA ALA A 28 17.58 19.19 8.98
C ALA A 28 16.51 18.13 9.30
N GLY A 29 15.36 18.16 8.61
CA GLY A 29 14.32 17.15 8.76
C GLY A 29 13.66 17.11 10.14
N GLY A 30 13.17 15.94 10.53
CA GLY A 30 12.76 15.66 11.92
C GLY A 30 11.42 16.26 12.34
N ASN A 31 10.52 16.52 11.39
CA ASN A 31 9.22 17.11 11.69
C ASN A 31 8.15 16.05 11.91
N THR A 32 7.19 16.34 12.77
CA THR A 32 5.97 15.55 12.93
C THR A 32 4.76 16.35 12.47
N VAL A 33 3.96 15.78 11.59
CA VAL A 33 2.65 16.27 11.16
C VAL A 33 1.62 15.27 11.65
N ALA A 34 0.82 15.66 12.65
CA ALA A 34 -0.07 14.73 13.33
C ALA A 34 -1.47 15.28 13.54
N GLY A 35 -2.49 14.45 13.28
CA GLY A 35 -3.87 14.75 13.69
C GLY A 35 -4.51 15.97 13.01
N ASN A 36 -4.08 16.34 11.81
CA ASN A 36 -4.61 17.51 11.11
C ASN A 36 -5.71 17.14 10.12
N LEU A 37 -6.56 18.12 9.80
CA LEU A 37 -7.60 18.05 8.79
C LEU A 37 -7.18 18.90 7.58
N ILE A 38 -6.83 18.24 6.47
CA ILE A 38 -6.15 18.87 5.33
C ILE A 38 -7.00 18.73 4.07
N GLY A 39 -7.41 19.87 3.52
CA GLY A 39 -8.28 19.97 2.34
C GLY A 39 -9.79 19.91 2.63
N PHE A 40 -10.20 19.81 3.90
CA PHE A 40 -11.60 19.85 4.30
C PHE A 40 -12.00 21.21 4.87
N ALA A 41 -13.31 21.46 4.90
CA ALA A 41 -13.94 22.48 5.74
C ALA A 41 -14.01 22.03 7.20
N ALA A 42 -14.46 22.95 8.08
CA ALA A 42 -14.51 22.71 9.52
C ALA A 42 -15.47 21.60 9.95
N ASP A 43 -16.38 21.18 9.08
CA ASP A 43 -17.28 20.06 9.31
C ASP A 43 -16.60 18.69 9.11
N GLY A 44 -15.36 18.65 8.60
CA GLY A 44 -14.60 17.42 8.32
C GLY A 44 -15.14 16.58 7.18
N ILE A 45 -16.07 17.14 6.40
CA ILE A 45 -16.80 16.45 5.35
C ILE A 45 -16.68 17.24 4.05
N ALA A 46 -17.08 18.52 4.03
CA ALA A 46 -17.08 19.30 2.81
C ALA A 46 -15.66 19.58 2.33
N GLY A 47 -15.41 19.39 1.03
CA GLY A 47 -14.14 19.67 0.40
C GLY A 47 -13.92 21.17 0.16
N LEU A 48 -12.75 21.66 0.56
CA LEU A 48 -12.22 22.97 0.15
C LEU A 48 -10.96 22.81 -0.71
N GLY A 49 -10.23 21.70 -0.52
CA GLY A 49 -9.00 21.35 -1.21
C GLY A 49 -7.83 22.28 -0.92
N ASN A 50 -6.67 21.92 -1.46
CA ASN A 50 -5.51 22.80 -1.60
C ASN A 50 -5.04 22.71 -3.06
N GLY A 51 -4.43 23.78 -3.59
CA GLY A 51 -4.08 23.90 -5.01
C GLY A 51 -2.94 22.97 -5.51
N ALA A 52 -2.30 22.22 -4.62
CA ALA A 52 -1.30 21.20 -4.91
C ALA A 52 -1.48 20.03 -3.92
N ASN A 53 -0.40 19.37 -3.48
CA ASN A 53 -0.48 18.26 -2.51
C ASN A 53 -1.08 18.66 -1.16
N GLY A 54 -1.74 17.75 -0.45
CA GLY A 54 -2.15 18.00 0.94
C GLY A 54 -0.96 18.26 1.86
N ILE A 55 -0.02 17.31 1.87
CA ILE A 55 1.27 17.40 2.56
C ILE A 55 2.39 17.19 1.54
N ASN A 56 3.33 18.12 1.46
CA ASN A 56 4.49 18.04 0.58
C ASN A 56 5.79 17.93 1.39
N ILE A 57 6.58 16.89 1.16
CA ILE A 57 7.91 16.69 1.75
C ILE A 57 8.93 16.76 0.61
N PHE A 58 9.74 17.82 0.61
CA PHE A 58 10.73 18.05 -0.43
C PHE A 58 12.12 18.21 0.17
N ASN A 59 13.07 17.37 -0.25
CA ASN A 59 14.44 17.33 0.29
C ASN A 59 14.52 17.41 1.83
N SER A 60 13.59 16.77 2.51
CA SER A 60 13.44 16.84 3.97
C SER A 60 13.45 15.43 4.55
N PRO A 61 14.46 15.07 5.37
CA PRO A 61 14.59 13.72 5.90
C PRO A 61 13.82 13.52 7.22
N SER A 62 13.63 12.26 7.63
CA SER A 62 13.23 11.88 8.99
C SER A 62 11.94 12.51 9.50
N ASN A 63 10.96 12.72 8.63
CA ASN A 63 9.66 13.25 9.03
C ASN A 63 8.66 12.12 9.33
N LEU A 64 7.74 12.40 10.25
CA LEU A 64 6.63 11.53 10.62
C LEU A 64 5.31 12.20 10.24
N VAL A 65 4.51 11.54 9.41
CA VAL A 65 3.15 11.95 9.05
C VAL A 65 2.20 10.90 9.63
N GLU A 66 1.44 11.27 10.65
CA GLU A 66 0.58 10.32 11.36
C GLU A 66 -0.83 10.83 11.67
N TYR A 67 -1.84 9.96 11.59
CA TYR A 67 -3.20 10.29 12.01
C TYR A 67 -3.83 11.53 11.34
N ASN A 68 -3.35 11.94 10.16
CA ASN A 68 -3.94 13.05 9.43
C ASN A 68 -5.10 12.57 8.55
N TYR A 69 -6.06 13.46 8.34
CA TYR A 69 -7.14 13.34 7.37
C TYR A 69 -6.79 14.21 6.17
N VAL A 70 -6.60 13.60 5.00
CA VAL A 70 -6.07 14.28 3.82
C VAL A 70 -6.93 13.98 2.60
N GLY A 71 -7.64 14.98 2.09
CA GLY A 71 -8.55 14.79 0.96
C GLY A 71 -8.79 16.06 0.15
N TYR A 72 -9.44 15.91 -1.01
CA TYR A 72 -9.82 16.99 -1.93
C TYR A 72 -8.66 17.85 -2.47
N ASN A 73 -7.41 17.42 -2.34
CA ASN A 73 -6.27 18.19 -2.81
C ASN A 73 -6.14 18.06 -4.35
N GLN A 74 -5.67 19.12 -5.03
CA GLN A 74 -5.62 19.17 -6.49
C GLN A 74 -4.48 18.34 -7.12
N GLN A 75 -3.64 17.73 -6.28
CA GLN A 75 -2.60 16.77 -6.65
C GLN A 75 -2.65 15.61 -5.64
N ASP A 76 -1.52 15.14 -5.11
CA ASP A 76 -1.48 13.98 -4.23
C ASP A 76 -1.97 14.31 -2.81
N GLY A 77 -2.39 13.29 -2.06
CA GLY A 77 -2.60 13.46 -0.62
C GLY A 77 -1.29 13.81 0.07
N VAL A 78 -0.30 12.93 -0.06
CA VAL A 78 1.06 13.12 0.49
C VAL A 78 2.09 12.94 -0.63
N GLY A 79 2.80 14.01 -1.00
CA GLY A 79 3.91 13.95 -1.94
C GLY A 79 5.26 13.96 -1.22
N ILE A 80 6.12 12.99 -1.51
CA ILE A 80 7.47 12.86 -0.95
C ILE A 80 8.48 12.82 -2.10
N SER A 81 9.31 13.85 -2.22
CA SER A 81 10.18 14.00 -3.38
C SER A 81 11.54 14.62 -3.07
N GLY A 82 12.50 14.35 -3.96
CA GLY A 82 13.85 14.87 -3.89
C GLY A 82 14.82 13.94 -3.15
N ILE A 83 16.07 13.97 -3.59
CA ILE A 83 17.15 13.10 -3.08
C ILE A 83 17.44 13.29 -1.58
N GLY A 84 17.06 14.44 -1.00
CA GLY A 84 17.18 14.70 0.43
C GLY A 84 16.04 14.13 1.28
N SER A 85 14.95 13.67 0.67
CA SER A 85 13.79 13.12 1.36
C SER A 85 14.01 11.66 1.76
N THR A 86 14.82 11.47 2.80
CA THR A 86 15.20 10.14 3.28
C THR A 86 14.58 9.79 4.63
N ASN A 87 14.26 8.51 4.88
CA ASN A 87 13.78 8.04 6.19
C ASN A 87 12.45 8.69 6.63
N ASN A 88 11.53 8.93 5.70
CA ASN A 88 10.22 9.50 6.00
C ASN A 88 9.20 8.38 6.29
N THR A 89 8.30 8.62 7.24
CA THR A 89 7.28 7.65 7.68
C THR A 89 5.89 8.24 7.55
N VAL A 90 4.98 7.51 6.91
CA VAL A 90 3.56 7.83 6.73
C VAL A 90 2.74 6.69 7.32
N VAL A 91 2.08 6.90 8.46
CA VAL A 91 1.37 5.84 9.20
C VAL A 91 0.03 6.31 9.74
N TYR A 92 -0.96 5.42 9.83
CA TYR A 92 -2.26 5.71 10.44
C TYR A 92 -3.03 6.91 9.86
N ASN A 93 -2.70 7.37 8.65
CA ASN A 93 -3.44 8.46 8.01
C ASN A 93 -4.68 7.93 7.29
N LEU A 94 -5.67 8.81 7.12
CA LEU A 94 -6.84 8.62 6.26
C LEU A 94 -6.68 9.53 5.05
N ILE A 95 -6.46 8.93 3.88
CA ILE A 95 -6.11 9.64 2.66
C ILE A 95 -7.15 9.34 1.58
N GLY A 96 -7.79 10.39 1.05
CA GLY A 96 -8.87 10.28 0.07
C GLY A 96 -10.21 9.80 0.66
N LYS A 97 -10.32 9.82 2.00
CA LYS A 97 -11.52 9.41 2.74
C LYS A 97 -11.93 10.49 3.73
N SER A 98 -13.24 10.70 3.88
CA SER A 98 -13.81 11.61 4.90
C SER A 98 -13.39 11.27 6.33
N ALA A 99 -13.35 12.29 7.19
CA ALA A 99 -12.96 12.15 8.59
C ALA A 99 -13.97 11.40 9.48
N TYR A 100 -15.20 11.22 8.99
CA TYR A 100 -16.25 10.49 9.70
C TYR A 100 -16.47 9.12 9.07
N PHE A 101 -16.11 8.06 9.80
CA PHE A 101 -16.26 6.66 9.39
C PHE A 101 -17.70 6.23 9.06
N SER A 102 -18.71 7.02 9.42
CA SER A 102 -20.13 6.68 9.26
C SER A 102 -20.76 7.10 7.93
N LEU A 103 -20.05 7.86 7.09
CA LEU A 103 -20.55 8.31 5.80
C LEU A 103 -19.58 7.85 4.69
N SER A 104 -20.13 7.22 3.65
CA SER A 104 -19.37 6.92 2.43
C SER A 104 -19.17 8.20 1.63
N GLU A 105 -18.35 9.10 2.16
CA GLU A 105 -17.99 10.33 1.46
C GLU A 105 -16.56 10.20 0.98
N ASP A 106 -16.50 9.92 -0.32
CA ASP A 106 -15.34 10.11 -1.18
C ASP A 106 -14.74 11.50 -0.91
N ALA A 107 -13.46 11.50 -0.54
CA ALA A 107 -12.67 12.70 -0.36
C ALA A 107 -11.38 12.63 -1.18
N GLY A 108 -11.43 11.94 -2.32
CA GLY A 108 -10.32 11.71 -3.22
C GLY A 108 -9.44 12.94 -3.45
N ASN A 109 -8.13 12.71 -3.47
CA ASN A 109 -7.21 13.67 -4.04
C ASN A 109 -7.17 13.47 -5.55
N LEU A 110 -6.92 14.53 -6.34
CA LEU A 110 -6.90 14.44 -7.81
C LEU A 110 -5.64 13.74 -8.37
N GLY A 111 -4.65 13.48 -7.52
CA GLY A 111 -3.47 12.67 -7.81
C GLY A 111 -3.49 11.35 -7.04
N ASP A 112 -2.32 10.86 -6.66
CA ASP A 112 -2.20 9.65 -5.86
C ASP A 112 -2.55 9.91 -4.39
N GLY A 113 -2.85 8.86 -3.62
CA GLY A 113 -2.92 8.98 -2.17
C GLY A 113 -1.57 9.39 -1.59
N VAL A 114 -0.52 8.63 -1.94
CA VAL A 114 0.88 8.92 -1.59
C VAL A 114 1.77 8.77 -2.82
N GLU A 115 2.46 9.83 -3.23
CA GLU A 115 3.55 9.74 -4.21
C GLU A 115 4.91 9.75 -3.50
N VAL A 116 5.78 8.80 -3.85
CA VAL A 116 7.20 8.80 -3.45
C VAL A 116 8.06 8.83 -4.71
N GLY A 117 8.68 9.98 -4.99
CA GLY A 117 9.32 10.23 -6.28
C GLY A 117 10.66 10.95 -6.21
N PHE A 118 11.19 11.26 -7.39
CA PHE A 118 12.37 12.12 -7.58
C PHE A 118 13.59 11.75 -6.71
N GLY A 119 13.85 10.46 -6.52
CA GLY A 119 15.02 9.98 -5.78
C GLY A 119 14.89 9.97 -4.25
N ALA A 120 13.68 10.15 -3.71
CA ALA A 120 13.42 9.90 -2.30
C ALA A 120 13.77 8.44 -1.94
N THR A 121 14.31 8.20 -0.75
CA THR A 121 14.75 6.85 -0.35
C THR A 121 14.43 6.50 1.10
N ASN A 122 14.32 5.21 1.41
CA ASN A 122 13.95 4.74 2.76
C ASN A 122 12.64 5.35 3.24
N THR A 123 11.59 5.33 2.41
CA THR A 123 10.27 5.82 2.81
C THR A 123 9.43 4.65 3.30
N PHE A 124 8.75 4.83 4.42
CA PHE A 124 7.88 3.83 5.02
C PHE A 124 6.43 4.30 4.96
N VAL A 125 5.61 3.61 4.19
CA VAL A 125 4.17 3.85 4.11
C VAL A 125 3.46 2.66 4.76
N GLY A 126 3.03 2.85 6.00
CA GLY A 126 2.41 1.81 6.81
C GLY A 126 3.37 1.15 7.81
N ALA A 127 3.17 -0.14 8.10
CA ALA A 127 3.78 -0.84 9.23
C ALA A 127 5.32 -0.87 9.23
N SER A 128 5.96 -1.44 10.27
CA SER A 128 7.37 -1.86 10.20
C SER A 128 7.53 -3.17 9.42
N GLU A 129 8.75 -3.54 9.01
CA GLU A 129 9.01 -4.79 8.26
C GLU A 129 8.48 -6.04 8.99
N SER A 130 8.64 -6.11 10.31
CA SER A 130 8.13 -7.21 11.15
C SER A 130 6.74 -6.94 11.75
N GLY A 131 6.10 -5.83 11.38
CA GLY A 131 4.85 -5.37 11.99
C GLY A 131 3.65 -5.56 11.06
N THR A 132 2.47 -5.60 11.66
CA THR A 132 1.16 -5.62 10.99
C THR A 132 0.29 -4.42 11.38
N ALA A 133 0.85 -3.49 12.16
CA ALA A 133 0.19 -2.27 12.60
C ALA A 133 0.97 -1.04 12.10
N GLY A 134 0.25 0.02 11.75
CA GLY A 134 0.81 1.22 11.13
C GLY A 134 0.12 1.63 9.84
N GLY A 135 -0.75 0.76 9.31
CA GLY A 135 -1.49 0.97 8.07
C GLY A 135 -2.18 2.32 7.97
N ASN A 136 -2.02 2.96 6.81
CA ASN A 136 -2.90 4.03 6.37
C ASN A 136 -4.16 3.40 5.73
N ILE A 137 -5.24 4.16 5.70
CA ILE A 137 -6.38 3.88 4.82
C ILE A 137 -6.28 4.87 3.67
N VAL A 138 -6.13 4.35 2.44
CA VAL A 138 -5.91 5.16 1.23
C VAL A 138 -6.93 4.77 0.18
N ALA A 139 -7.91 5.63 -0.07
CA ALA A 139 -9.04 5.28 -0.93
C ALA A 139 -9.53 6.44 -1.78
N ASN A 140 -10.24 6.13 -2.86
CA ASN A 140 -10.94 7.10 -3.73
C ASN A 140 -10.04 8.16 -4.38
N ASN A 141 -8.72 7.98 -4.45
CA ASN A 141 -7.86 8.95 -5.14
C ASN A 141 -7.97 8.75 -6.66
N ASP A 142 -7.85 9.82 -7.43
CA ASP A 142 -7.93 9.78 -8.91
C ASP A 142 -6.66 9.14 -9.53
N GLY A 143 -5.60 8.97 -8.74
CA GLY A 143 -4.38 8.23 -9.07
C GLY A 143 -4.30 6.89 -8.34
N ALA A 144 -3.07 6.43 -8.12
CA ALA A 144 -2.76 5.24 -7.35
C ALA A 144 -3.02 5.44 -5.84
N GLY A 145 -3.14 4.35 -5.09
CA GLY A 145 -3.08 4.42 -3.62
C GLY A 145 -1.71 4.93 -3.18
N VAL A 146 -0.66 4.19 -3.54
CA VAL A 146 0.74 4.58 -3.37
C VAL A 146 1.48 4.42 -4.70
N ARG A 147 2.01 5.52 -5.25
CA ARG A 147 2.88 5.48 -6.43
C ARG A 147 4.33 5.72 -6.04
N VAL A 148 5.22 4.81 -6.43
CA VAL A 148 6.67 5.00 -6.31
C VAL A 148 7.22 5.32 -7.69
N SER A 149 7.71 6.53 -7.88
CA SER A 149 8.01 7.09 -9.21
C SER A 149 9.47 7.51 -9.36
N GLY A 150 9.81 8.02 -10.55
CA GLY A 150 11.10 8.64 -10.83
C GLY A 150 11.03 9.61 -11.99
N LEU A 151 12.09 10.40 -12.14
CA LEU A 151 12.27 11.30 -13.28
C LEU A 151 13.62 11.03 -13.94
N GLY A 152 13.59 10.70 -15.24
CA GLY A 152 14.81 10.35 -15.98
C GLY A 152 15.49 9.11 -15.39
N SER A 153 16.73 9.26 -14.91
CA SER A 153 17.49 8.19 -14.26
C SER A 153 17.49 8.29 -12.73
N THR A 154 16.61 9.10 -12.14
CA THR A 154 16.53 9.31 -10.69
C THR A 154 15.22 8.73 -10.18
N PHE A 155 15.31 7.56 -9.56
CA PHE A 155 14.16 6.78 -9.09
C PHE A 155 14.08 6.77 -7.57
N ALA A 156 12.86 6.85 -7.02
CA ALA A 156 12.67 6.51 -5.62
C ALA A 156 12.97 5.03 -5.38
N SER A 157 13.57 4.70 -4.24
CA SER A 157 13.97 3.33 -3.90
C SER A 157 13.89 3.09 -2.40
N ARG A 158 13.92 1.83 -1.99
CA ARG A 158 13.67 1.44 -0.59
C ARG A 158 12.39 2.06 -0.03
N THR A 159 11.35 2.10 -0.86
CA THR A 159 10.01 2.50 -0.44
C THR A 159 9.23 1.26 -0.04
N ARG A 160 8.93 1.17 1.25
CA ARG A 160 8.26 0.03 1.87
C ARG A 160 6.79 0.37 2.07
N VAL A 161 5.91 -0.46 1.52
CA VAL A 161 4.46 -0.26 1.58
C VAL A 161 3.83 -1.49 2.21
N LEU A 162 3.43 -1.43 3.48
CA LEU A 162 2.97 -2.61 4.23
C LEU A 162 1.76 -2.30 5.11
N ALA A 163 0.86 -3.26 5.24
CA ALA A 163 -0.32 -3.22 6.11
C ALA A 163 -1.26 -2.02 5.91
N ASN A 164 -1.22 -1.36 4.75
CA ASN A 164 -2.21 -0.35 4.39
C ASN A 164 -3.49 -1.04 3.90
N THR A 165 -4.63 -0.40 4.14
CA THR A 165 -5.90 -0.74 3.49
C THR A 165 -6.10 0.25 2.36
N MET A 166 -6.12 -0.25 1.13
CA MET A 166 -6.24 0.58 -0.06
C MET A 166 -7.34 -0.01 -0.94
N TYR A 167 -8.17 0.88 -1.51
CA TYR A 167 -9.32 0.48 -2.31
C TYR A 167 -9.96 1.67 -3.04
N ALA A 168 -10.68 1.39 -4.12
CA ALA A 168 -11.41 2.38 -4.91
C ALA A 168 -10.54 3.56 -5.40
N ASN A 169 -9.21 3.42 -5.42
CA ASN A 169 -8.34 4.34 -6.13
C ASN A 169 -8.52 4.09 -7.64
N THR A 170 -8.43 5.13 -8.47
CA THR A 170 -8.61 4.97 -9.92
C THR A 170 -7.42 4.28 -10.57
N GLY A 171 -6.21 4.50 -10.04
CA GLY A 171 -4.98 3.77 -10.39
C GLY A 171 -4.81 2.48 -9.59
N LEU A 172 -3.62 1.88 -9.65
CA LEU A 172 -3.30 0.72 -8.81
C LEU A 172 -3.13 1.13 -7.36
N ASP A 173 -3.44 0.25 -6.41
CA ASP A 173 -3.21 0.53 -4.99
C ASP A 173 -1.73 0.66 -4.67
N ILE A 174 -0.87 -0.10 -5.34
CA ILE A 174 0.59 0.06 -5.29
C ILE A 174 1.14 0.00 -6.72
N ASP A 175 1.68 1.13 -7.18
CA ASP A 175 2.16 1.36 -8.55
C ASP A 175 3.65 1.73 -8.56
N LEU A 176 4.45 1.14 -9.46
CA LEU A 176 5.87 1.42 -9.62
C LEU A 176 6.14 2.04 -10.99
N GLY A 177 6.39 3.34 -10.98
CA GLY A 177 6.82 4.09 -12.15
C GLY A 177 5.68 4.84 -12.82
N SER A 178 5.40 4.50 -14.07
CA SER A 178 4.36 5.18 -14.85
C SER A 178 3.01 4.58 -14.50
N ALA A 179 1.99 5.42 -14.34
CA ALA A 179 0.65 4.98 -13.97
C ALA A 179 0.15 3.79 -14.81
N GLY A 180 -0.32 2.77 -14.10
CA GLY A 180 -0.88 1.55 -14.65
C GLY A 180 0.03 0.32 -14.43
N PRO A 181 -0.48 -0.87 -14.73
CA PRO A 181 0.22 -2.11 -14.43
C PRO A 181 1.50 -2.28 -15.24
N THR A 182 2.60 -2.53 -14.54
CA THR A 182 3.88 -2.90 -15.12
C THR A 182 4.05 -4.42 -15.07
N ALA A 183 4.67 -5.00 -16.10
CA ALA A 183 4.96 -6.43 -16.10
C ALA A 183 6.25 -6.74 -15.32
N ASN A 184 6.29 -7.90 -14.66
CA ASN A 184 7.52 -8.46 -14.10
C ASN A 184 8.65 -8.52 -15.15
N VAL A 185 9.88 -8.24 -14.72
CA VAL A 185 11.08 -8.22 -15.58
C VAL A 185 12.04 -9.36 -15.22
N ALA A 186 12.71 -9.93 -16.23
CA ALA A 186 13.71 -10.99 -16.02
C ALA A 186 15.00 -10.50 -15.34
N THR A 187 15.27 -9.19 -15.36
CA THR A 187 16.44 -8.57 -14.73
C THR A 187 16.03 -7.86 -13.45
N ASN A 188 15.60 -8.63 -12.45
CA ASN A 188 15.27 -8.10 -11.13
C ASN A 188 16.40 -8.43 -10.13
N PRO A 189 17.06 -7.42 -9.51
CA PRO A 189 16.71 -5.99 -9.50
C PRO A 189 17.06 -5.24 -10.80
N GLY A 190 16.18 -4.33 -11.22
CA GLY A 190 16.27 -3.52 -12.43
C GLY A 190 16.56 -2.02 -12.17
N ASN A 191 16.51 -1.20 -13.23
CA ASN A 191 16.74 0.25 -13.16
C ASN A 191 15.41 1.03 -13.28
N ALA A 192 14.59 0.95 -12.22
CA ALA A 192 13.30 1.62 -12.11
C ALA A 192 13.01 1.90 -10.61
N PRO A 193 11.88 2.54 -10.26
CA PRO A 193 11.47 2.70 -8.86
C PRO A 193 11.46 1.37 -8.11
N ASN A 194 11.93 1.38 -6.86
CA ASN A 194 12.14 0.17 -6.04
C ASN A 194 12.90 -0.94 -6.79
N HIS A 195 13.83 -0.55 -7.66
CA HIS A 195 14.57 -1.45 -8.56
C HIS A 195 13.68 -2.43 -9.34
N ALA A 196 12.49 -1.98 -9.76
CA ALA A 196 11.51 -2.80 -10.47
C ALA A 196 11.17 -4.11 -9.73
N GLN A 197 11.06 -4.08 -8.39
CA GLN A 197 10.73 -5.25 -7.57
C GLN A 197 9.54 -6.01 -8.17
N ASN A 198 9.80 -7.23 -8.63
CA ASN A 198 8.76 -8.08 -9.20
C ASN A 198 7.74 -8.46 -8.13
N TYR A 199 6.47 -8.49 -8.51
CA TYR A 199 5.37 -8.94 -7.66
C TYR A 199 5.21 -10.47 -7.75
N PRO A 200 4.60 -11.11 -6.73
CA PRO A 200 4.26 -12.52 -6.77
C PRO A 200 3.20 -12.79 -7.83
N GLU A 201 3.36 -13.90 -8.56
CA GLU A 201 2.35 -14.42 -9.48
C GLU A 201 1.56 -15.52 -8.76
N LEU A 202 0.33 -15.20 -8.34
CA LEU A 202 -0.57 -16.13 -7.67
C LEU A 202 -1.22 -17.08 -8.68
N SER A 203 -1.27 -18.36 -8.34
CA SER A 203 -1.75 -19.43 -9.22
C SER A 203 -3.01 -20.12 -8.70
N ALA A 204 -3.18 -20.18 -7.38
CA ALA A 204 -4.37 -20.72 -6.74
C ALA A 204 -4.57 -20.11 -5.35
N ALA A 205 -5.85 -19.93 -4.99
CA ALA A 205 -6.26 -19.58 -3.63
C ALA A 205 -7.47 -20.42 -3.21
N GLN A 206 -7.43 -20.96 -1.99
CA GLN A 206 -8.49 -21.80 -1.45
C GLN A 206 -8.87 -21.37 -0.03
N LEU A 207 -10.14 -21.04 0.17
CA LEU A 207 -10.70 -20.83 1.49
C LEU A 207 -10.99 -22.19 2.14
N GLN A 208 -10.43 -22.40 3.32
CA GLN A 208 -10.73 -23.51 4.21
C GLN A 208 -11.37 -22.98 5.48
N VAL A 209 -12.63 -23.37 5.71
CA VAL A 209 -13.38 -23.02 6.93
C VAL A 209 -13.50 -24.27 7.80
N THR A 210 -13.00 -24.19 9.03
CA THR A 210 -13.08 -25.27 10.02
C THR A 210 -13.72 -24.78 11.30
N SER A 211 -14.07 -25.68 12.22
CA SER A 211 -14.53 -25.29 13.56
C SER A 211 -13.47 -24.56 14.39
N GLY A 212 -12.18 -24.66 14.01
CA GLY A 212 -11.06 -23.99 14.67
C GLY A 212 -10.71 -22.61 14.08
N GLY A 213 -11.41 -22.18 13.03
CA GLY A 213 -11.15 -20.92 12.31
C GLY A 213 -11.08 -21.12 10.80
N SER A 214 -10.91 -20.00 10.08
CA SER A 214 -10.74 -19.97 8.63
C SER A 214 -9.30 -19.66 8.25
N GLN A 215 -8.85 -20.24 7.13
CA GLN A 215 -7.59 -19.88 6.50
C GLN A 215 -7.75 -19.82 4.98
N ILE A 216 -6.94 -18.98 4.32
CA ILE A 216 -6.77 -19.00 2.87
C ILE A 216 -5.42 -19.63 2.57
N LEU A 217 -5.43 -20.74 1.83
CA LEU A 217 -4.24 -21.35 1.25
C LEU A 217 -3.92 -20.65 -0.07
N VAL A 218 -2.66 -20.24 -0.24
CA VAL A 218 -2.20 -19.50 -1.41
C VAL A 218 -1.01 -20.21 -2.03
N ASP A 219 -1.09 -20.46 -3.33
CA ASP A 219 -0.02 -21.01 -4.16
C ASP A 219 0.46 -19.97 -5.16
N GLY A 220 1.77 -19.81 -5.31
CA GLY A 220 2.32 -18.87 -6.28
C GLY A 220 3.81 -19.03 -6.52
N SER A 221 4.33 -18.09 -7.30
CA SER A 221 5.75 -18.00 -7.60
C SER A 221 6.24 -16.56 -7.58
N LEU A 222 7.55 -16.39 -7.43
CA LEU A 222 8.22 -15.11 -7.52
C LEU A 222 9.53 -15.31 -8.29
N HIS A 223 9.79 -14.44 -9.26
CA HIS A 223 11.12 -14.30 -9.86
C HIS A 223 11.69 -12.95 -9.41
N SER A 224 12.78 -12.93 -8.65
CA SER A 224 13.36 -11.70 -8.12
C SER A 224 14.87 -11.85 -7.87
N ALA A 225 15.47 -11.00 -7.03
CA ALA A 225 16.89 -11.04 -6.70
C ALA A 225 17.29 -12.47 -6.24
N PRO A 226 18.35 -13.09 -6.78
CA PRO A 226 18.77 -14.44 -6.40
C PRO A 226 19.23 -14.57 -4.94
N ASN A 227 19.00 -15.75 -4.35
CA ASN A 227 19.39 -16.10 -2.98
C ASN A 227 18.94 -15.07 -1.94
N ALA A 228 17.71 -14.58 -2.07
CA ALA A 228 17.15 -13.56 -1.21
C ALA A 228 15.80 -14.02 -0.61
N THR A 229 15.46 -13.41 0.52
CA THR A 229 14.17 -13.59 1.18
C THR A 229 13.26 -12.41 0.85
N PHE A 230 12.00 -12.73 0.60
CA PHE A 230 10.94 -11.76 0.36
C PHE A 230 9.79 -12.03 1.30
N ARG A 231 9.29 -10.97 1.93
CA ARG A 231 8.00 -10.96 2.62
C ARG A 231 6.91 -10.89 1.54
N ILE A 232 6.01 -11.85 1.54
CA ILE A 232 4.83 -11.91 0.67
C ILE A 232 3.63 -11.52 1.49
N ASP A 233 3.08 -10.33 1.24
CA ASP A 233 1.86 -9.84 1.86
C ASP A 233 0.67 -10.17 0.96
N VAL A 234 -0.38 -10.75 1.52
CA VAL A 234 -1.58 -11.13 0.78
C VAL A 234 -2.75 -10.29 1.26
N TYR A 235 -3.49 -9.76 0.28
CA TYR A 235 -4.67 -8.95 0.53
C TYR A 235 -5.90 -9.68 0.04
N TRP A 236 -6.96 -9.68 0.85
CA TRP A 236 -8.28 -10.17 0.47
C TRP A 236 -9.15 -9.01 -0.02
N ASP A 237 -9.93 -9.30 -1.06
CA ASP A 237 -10.93 -8.40 -1.64
C ASP A 237 -12.21 -9.18 -1.95
N PHE A 238 -13.33 -8.49 -2.19
CA PHE A 238 -14.61 -9.08 -2.52
C PHE A 238 -14.61 -9.76 -3.89
N ALA A 239 -13.88 -9.23 -4.87
CA ALA A 239 -13.77 -9.81 -6.21
C ALA A 239 -12.55 -9.24 -6.95
N CYS A 240 -12.11 -9.93 -8.02
CA CYS A 240 -11.23 -9.30 -9.00
C CYS A 240 -12.02 -8.30 -9.84
N GLY A 241 -11.45 -7.11 -10.09
CA GLY A 241 -12.06 -6.08 -10.94
C GLY A 241 -12.17 -4.69 -10.32
N GLY A 242 -11.48 -4.42 -9.20
CA GLY A 242 -11.32 -3.07 -8.66
C GLY A 242 -10.32 -2.21 -9.45
N GLU A 243 -9.31 -2.83 -10.08
CA GLU A 243 -8.18 -2.12 -10.69
C GLU A 243 -7.90 -2.52 -12.15
N ALA A 244 -7.10 -1.70 -12.85
CA ALA A 244 -6.72 -1.93 -14.23
C ALA A 244 -5.82 -3.17 -14.41
N GLY A 245 -6.09 -3.99 -15.43
CA GLY A 245 -5.19 -5.06 -15.89
C GLY A 245 -5.15 -6.32 -15.02
N ASP A 246 -6.31 -6.74 -14.50
CA ASP A 246 -6.47 -7.92 -13.63
C ASP A 246 -5.64 -7.87 -12.34
N ARG A 247 -5.37 -6.64 -11.87
CA ARG A 247 -4.82 -6.36 -10.55
C ARG A 247 -5.96 -6.33 -9.52
N GLY A 248 -5.62 -6.65 -8.28
CA GLY A 248 -6.58 -6.63 -7.16
C GLY A 248 -6.20 -5.53 -6.18
N GLU A 249 -7.17 -5.10 -5.37
CA GLU A 249 -6.95 -4.09 -4.34
C GLU A 249 -6.12 -4.67 -3.17
N ALA A 250 -5.51 -3.79 -2.39
CA ALA A 250 -4.91 -4.07 -1.09
C ALA A 250 -5.94 -3.81 0.03
N TYR A 251 -7.16 -4.33 -0.13
CA TYR A 251 -8.31 -4.00 0.72
C TYR A 251 -8.12 -4.45 2.18
N ASP A 252 -7.99 -5.76 2.40
CA ASP A 252 -7.78 -6.33 3.74
C ASP A 252 -6.48 -7.14 3.81
N ASP A 253 -5.50 -6.69 4.59
CA ASP A 253 -4.26 -7.43 4.85
C ASP A 253 -4.57 -8.67 5.71
N ILE A 254 -4.62 -9.84 5.07
CA ILE A 254 -4.90 -11.11 5.74
C ILE A 254 -3.62 -11.78 6.28
N GLY A 255 -2.46 -11.16 6.09
CA GLY A 255 -1.19 -11.60 6.64
C GLY A 255 -0.12 -11.83 5.59
N HIS A 256 1.02 -12.35 6.05
CA HIS A 256 2.21 -12.51 5.25
C HIS A 256 2.97 -13.81 5.55
N ALA A 257 3.79 -14.21 4.59
CA ALA A 257 4.72 -15.33 4.70
C ALA A 257 6.04 -14.99 4.00
N GLU A 258 7.05 -15.85 4.13
CA GLU A 258 8.34 -15.67 3.45
C GLU A 258 8.45 -16.57 2.21
N ALA A 259 8.99 -16.01 1.13
CA ALA A 259 9.44 -16.76 -0.05
C ALA A 259 10.97 -16.59 -0.20
N PHE A 260 11.64 -17.67 -0.62
CA PHE A 260 13.09 -17.72 -0.78
C PHE A 260 13.43 -18.01 -2.23
N THR A 261 14.17 -17.11 -2.87
CA THR A 261 14.61 -17.30 -4.24
C THR A 261 15.86 -18.16 -4.30
N ASP A 262 15.94 -19.02 -5.31
CA ASP A 262 17.13 -19.82 -5.60
C ASP A 262 18.24 -18.98 -6.25
N ALA A 263 19.34 -19.63 -6.64
CA ALA A 263 20.46 -18.99 -7.31
C ALA A 263 20.13 -18.41 -8.70
N SER A 264 18.98 -18.76 -9.26
CA SER A 264 18.43 -18.22 -10.51
C SER A 264 17.35 -17.15 -10.26
N GLY A 265 17.07 -16.79 -9.00
CA GLY A 265 16.06 -15.80 -8.66
C GLY A 265 14.64 -16.36 -8.55
N ASN A 266 14.43 -17.67 -8.66
CA ASN A 266 13.09 -18.26 -8.66
C ASN A 266 12.69 -18.76 -7.28
N ALA A 267 11.45 -18.50 -6.89
CA ALA A 267 10.78 -19.08 -5.73
C ALA A 267 9.42 -19.64 -6.16
N THR A 268 9.06 -20.80 -5.64
CA THR A 268 7.68 -21.27 -5.58
C THR A 268 7.28 -21.36 -4.12
N PHE A 269 6.02 -21.03 -3.80
CA PHE A 269 5.55 -21.03 -2.43
C PHE A 269 4.12 -21.57 -2.33
N GLN A 270 3.84 -22.16 -1.18
CA GLN A 270 2.53 -22.57 -0.72
C GLN A 270 2.45 -22.29 0.77
N PHE A 271 1.52 -21.46 1.20
CA PHE A 271 1.31 -21.14 2.61
C PHE A 271 -0.18 -20.96 2.93
N GLY A 272 -0.52 -21.05 4.22
CA GLY A 272 -1.86 -20.78 4.73
C GLY A 272 -1.86 -19.57 5.64
N LEU A 273 -2.76 -18.62 5.38
CA LEU A 273 -2.93 -17.42 6.19
C LEU A 273 -4.26 -17.49 6.94
N SER A 274 -4.20 -17.30 8.25
CA SER A 274 -5.41 -17.23 9.08
C SER A 274 -6.21 -15.99 8.69
N THR A 275 -7.52 -16.13 8.53
CA THR A 275 -8.38 -15.02 8.12
C THR A 275 -9.68 -15.00 8.92
N ALA A 276 -10.26 -13.81 9.07
CA ALA A 276 -11.61 -13.65 9.60
C ALA A 276 -12.69 -13.96 8.54
N HIS A 277 -12.32 -14.03 7.26
CA HIS A 277 -13.25 -14.28 6.16
C HIS A 277 -13.80 -15.71 6.19
N THR A 278 -15.10 -15.85 5.97
CA THR A 278 -15.81 -17.14 5.95
C THR A 278 -16.50 -17.40 4.61
N THR A 279 -16.44 -16.43 3.70
CA THR A 279 -16.93 -16.54 2.33
C THR A 279 -15.78 -16.31 1.35
N PRO A 280 -15.83 -16.95 0.18
CA PRO A 280 -14.88 -16.66 -0.89
C PRO A 280 -14.90 -15.18 -1.29
N GLY A 281 -13.77 -14.71 -1.78
CA GLY A 281 -13.59 -13.43 -2.44
C GLY A 281 -12.53 -13.57 -3.51
N ALA A 282 -11.59 -12.64 -3.53
CA ALA A 282 -10.37 -12.70 -4.31
C ALA A 282 -9.15 -12.37 -3.46
N VAL A 283 -7.97 -12.68 -3.96
CA VAL A 283 -6.70 -12.27 -3.35
C VAL A 283 -5.72 -11.73 -4.37
N SER A 284 -4.91 -10.78 -3.91
CA SER A 284 -3.74 -10.20 -4.58
C SER A 284 -2.56 -10.26 -3.60
N ALA A 285 -1.33 -10.02 -4.08
CA ALA A 285 -0.17 -10.04 -3.22
C ALA A 285 0.92 -9.06 -3.66
N THR A 286 1.78 -8.68 -2.73
CA THR A 286 3.03 -7.96 -3.01
C THR A 286 4.24 -8.74 -2.52
N ALA A 287 5.41 -8.39 -3.01
CA ALA A 287 6.69 -8.87 -2.51
C ALA A 287 7.50 -7.69 -1.98
N THR A 288 7.98 -7.80 -0.75
CA THR A 288 8.89 -6.81 -0.13
C THR A 288 10.22 -7.46 0.19
N ASN A 289 11.32 -6.89 -0.30
CA ASN A 289 12.66 -7.40 -0.02
C ASN A 289 13.19 -6.90 1.35
N ALA A 290 14.30 -7.47 1.82
CA ALA A 290 14.89 -7.16 3.14
C ALA A 290 15.43 -5.73 3.31
N ILE A 291 15.50 -4.93 2.23
CA ILE A 291 15.84 -3.50 2.29
C ILE A 291 14.60 -2.61 2.18
N GLY A 292 13.40 -3.21 2.16
CA GLY A 292 12.12 -2.53 2.18
C GLY A 292 11.63 -2.07 0.82
N GLU A 293 11.99 -2.72 -0.27
CA GLU A 293 11.42 -2.40 -1.59
C GLU A 293 10.22 -3.30 -1.84
N THR A 294 9.04 -2.69 -1.86
CA THR A 294 7.77 -3.36 -2.17
C THR A 294 7.51 -3.30 -3.68
N SER A 295 7.02 -4.41 -4.25
CA SER A 295 6.55 -4.50 -5.63
C SER A 295 5.28 -3.69 -5.87
N GLU A 296 4.88 -3.57 -7.14
CA GLU A 296 3.46 -3.30 -7.46
C GLU A 296 2.55 -4.38 -6.84
N ILE A 297 1.25 -4.10 -6.80
CA ILE A 297 0.27 -5.13 -6.48
C ILE A 297 0.19 -6.18 -7.60
N GLY A 298 0.18 -7.46 -7.20
CA GLY A 298 0.22 -8.62 -8.08
C GLY A 298 -1.08 -8.88 -8.84
N ASN A 299 -1.13 -10.00 -9.56
CA ASN A 299 -2.35 -10.44 -10.20
C ASN A 299 -3.42 -10.81 -9.15
N CYS A 300 -4.67 -10.56 -9.51
CA CYS A 300 -5.81 -10.97 -8.71
C CYS A 300 -6.29 -12.36 -9.12
N ILE A 301 -6.58 -13.23 -8.15
CA ILE A 301 -7.24 -14.51 -8.38
C ILE A 301 -8.43 -14.71 -7.46
N ALA A 302 -9.49 -15.33 -7.98
CA ALA A 302 -10.63 -15.72 -7.18
C ALA A 302 -10.25 -16.80 -6.17
N VAL A 303 -10.72 -16.66 -4.94
CA VAL A 303 -10.60 -17.68 -3.91
C VAL A 303 -11.65 -18.74 -4.16
N SER A 304 -11.24 -20.00 -4.30
CA SER A 304 -12.17 -21.12 -4.41
C SER A 304 -12.51 -21.69 -3.03
N THR A 305 -13.66 -22.34 -2.87
CA THR A 305 -13.94 -23.13 -1.66
C THR A 305 -13.38 -24.53 -1.82
N SER A 306 -12.65 -25.03 -0.82
CA SER A 306 -12.43 -26.47 -0.75
C SER A 306 -13.77 -27.18 -0.50
N PRO A 307 -14.13 -28.26 -1.22
CA PRO A 307 -15.35 -29.01 -0.92
C PRO A 307 -15.31 -29.48 0.53
N SER A 308 -16.26 -29.02 1.35
CA SER A 308 -16.39 -29.47 2.72
C SER A 308 -16.64 -30.98 2.74
N GLY A 309 -15.65 -31.76 3.18
CA GLY A 309 -15.86 -33.13 3.66
C GLY A 309 -16.09 -34.21 2.61
N LEU A 310 -15.17 -34.39 1.65
CA LEU A 310 -14.94 -35.76 1.18
C LEU A 310 -14.05 -36.45 2.22
N PRO A 311 -14.50 -37.52 2.89
CA PRO A 311 -13.64 -38.28 3.77
C PRO A 311 -12.48 -38.83 2.95
N ILE A 312 -11.25 -38.56 3.39
CA ILE A 312 -10.01 -39.04 2.76
C ILE A 312 -9.79 -40.56 3.02
N PHE A 313 -10.85 -41.32 3.30
CA PHE A 313 -10.79 -42.78 3.38
C PHE A 313 -12.09 -43.41 2.87
N ALA A 314 -12.06 -43.86 1.61
CA ALA A 314 -12.91 -44.95 1.15
C ALA A 314 -12.18 -45.85 0.13
N ASN A 315 -10.85 -45.98 0.26
CA ASN A 315 -10.07 -47.03 -0.41
C ASN A 315 -9.26 -47.78 0.67
N GLY A 316 -9.91 -48.67 1.39
CA GLY A 316 -9.29 -49.50 2.42
C GLY A 316 -10.13 -50.72 2.70
N PHE A 317 -9.70 -51.86 2.16
CA PHE A 317 -10.24 -53.20 2.31
C PHE A 317 -10.64 -53.57 3.75
N GLU A 318 -11.89 -53.97 3.94
CA GLU A 318 -12.33 -55.19 4.65
C GLU A 318 -13.50 -55.82 3.88
#